data_AF-A0A2E9NPV0-F1
#
_entry.id   AF-A0A2E9NPV0-F1
#
_cell.length_a   1.000
_cell.length_b   1.000
_cell.length_c   1.000
_cell.angle_alpha   90.00
_cell.angle_beta   90.00
_cell.angle_gamma   90.00
#
_symmetry.space_group_name_H-M   'P 1'
#
loop_
_entity.id
_entity.type
_entity.pdbx_description
1 polymer ?
#
loop_
_entity_poly.entity_id
_entity_poly.type
_entity_poly.pdbx_seq_one_letter_code
_entity_poly.pdbx_strand_id
1 'polypeptide(L)' 'MGNPERVFEGQYYFSDFGRQYDVAPDGQRFLMLKNAAIADTDDPFAGLTQIVVVQNWFEKLKARVPVP' A
#
# COMPACT_ATOMS: atom_id res chain seq x y z
N MET A 1 24.61 13.46 25.55
CA MET A 1 24.45 12.71 24.29
C MET A 1 23.16 11.93 24.39
N GLY A 2 22.29 12.00 23.38
CA GLY A 2 21.01 11.28 23.42
C GLY A 2 21.22 9.78 23.24
N ASN A 3 20.43 8.97 23.96
CA ASN A 3 20.36 7.53 23.72
C ASN A 3 19.27 7.30 22.65
N PRO A 4 19.61 6.91 21.42
CA PRO A 4 18.59 6.65 20.41
C PRO A 4 17.71 5.48 20.84
N GLU A 5 16.40 5.66 20.74
CA GLU A 5 15.41 4.62 21.04
C GLU A 5 14.73 4.16 19.75
N ARG A 6 14.51 2.85 19.64
CA ARG A 6 13.78 2.27 18.52
C ARG A 6 12.28 2.50 18.72
N VAL A 7 11.71 3.40 17.91
CA VAL A 7 10.28 3.74 17.95
C VAL A 7 9.42 2.95 16.95
N PHE A 8 10.03 2.32 15.95
CA PHE A 8 9.34 1.49 14.96
C PHE A 8 10.10 0.18 14.71
N GLU A 9 9.37 -0.91 14.55
CA GLU A 9 9.88 -2.22 14.14
C GLU A 9 9.04 -2.75 12.98
N GLY A 10 9.64 -3.51 12.07
CA GLY A 10 8.93 -4.14 10.96
C GLY A 10 9.79 -4.34 9.70
N GLN A 11 9.26 -5.14 8.79
CA GLN A 11 9.84 -5.39 7.46
C GLN A 11 9.47 -4.24 6.52
N TYR A 12 10.18 -3.12 6.63
CA TYR A 12 9.99 -1.96 5.76
C TYR A 12 10.74 -2.15 4.43
N TYR A 13 10.22 -1.50 3.39
CA TYR A 13 10.90 -1.44 2.11
C TYR A 13 12.22 -0.67 2.26
N PHE A 14 13.31 -1.28 1.80
CA PHE A 14 14.65 -0.70 1.78
C PHE A 14 15.20 -0.70 0.35
N SER A 15 15.86 0.40 -0.01
CA SER A 15 16.57 0.64 -1.26
C SER A 15 17.95 1.22 -0.97
N ASP A 16 18.93 0.97 -1.83
CA ASP A 16 20.28 1.54 -1.64
C ASP A 16 20.33 3.05 -1.94
N PHE A 17 19.26 3.61 -2.51
CA PHE A 17 19.23 5.00 -2.96
C PHE A 17 18.02 5.77 -2.40
N GLY A 18 18.29 7.00 -1.99
CA GLY A 18 17.27 7.96 -1.55
C GLY A 18 16.70 7.70 -0.14
N ARG A 19 15.83 8.61 0.30
CA ARG A 19 15.06 8.43 1.54
C ARG A 19 13.84 7.54 1.26
N GLN A 20 13.63 6.51 2.08
CA GLN A 20 12.43 5.64 2.06
C GLN A 20 11.36 6.05 3.06
N TYR A 21 11.56 7.20 3.70
CA TYR A 21 10.62 7.76 4.63
C TYR A 21 10.37 9.22 4.29
N ASP A 22 9.23 9.72 4.74
CA ASP A 22 8.91 11.14 4.71
C ASP A 22 8.32 11.59 6.04
N VAL A 23 8.51 12.86 6.34
CA VAL A 23 7.99 13.51 7.54
C VAL A 23 7.16 14.69 7.10
N ALA A 24 5.89 14.72 7.50
CA ALA A 24 5.05 15.87 7.20
C ALA A 24 5.67 17.16 7.77
N PRO A 25 5.46 18.34 7.15
CA PRO A 25 6.01 19.60 7.64
C PRO A 25 5.61 19.93 9.09
N ASP A 26 4.46 19.40 9.53
CA ASP A 26 3.94 19.52 10.90
C ASP A 26 4.66 18.61 11.91
N GLY A 27 5.50 17.67 11.45
CA GLY A 27 6.20 16.69 12.28
C GLY A 27 5.31 15.61 12.92
N GLN A 28 4.00 15.64 12.69
CA GLN A 28 3.04 14.76 13.36
C GLN A 28 2.80 13.45 12.60
N ARG A 29 3.20 13.40 11.33
CA ARG A 29 3.04 12.21 10.48
C ARG A 29 4.39 11.76 9.95
N PHE A 30 4.62 10.46 10.10
CA PHE A 30 5.78 9.75 9.60
C PHE A 30 5.31 8.67 8.63
N LEU A 31 5.89 8.63 7.45
CA LEU A 31 5.58 7.64 6.42
C LEU A 31 6.79 6.75 6.19
N MET A 32 6.60 5.43 6.21
CA MET A 32 7.56 4.44 5.72
C MET A 32 6.88 3.55 4.69
N LEU A 33 7.62 3.16 3.66
CA LEU A 33 7.14 2.18 2.68
C LEU A 33 7.26 0.76 3.27
N LYS A 34 6.27 -0.08 3.01
CA LYS A 34 6.34 -1.53 3.28
C LYS A 34 6.39 -2.27 1.95
N ASN A 35 7.17 -3.34 1.89
CA ASN A 35 7.15 -4.21 0.72
C ASN A 35 5.90 -5.09 0.80
N ALA A 36 4.99 -5.01 -0.18
CA ALA A 36 3.76 -5.79 -0.17
C ALA A 36 4.01 -7.32 -0.11
N ALA A 37 5.13 -7.82 -0.64
CA ALA A 37 5.48 -9.24 -0.56
C ALA A 37 5.96 -9.70 0.84
N ILE A 38 6.30 -8.76 1.73
CA ILE A 38 6.94 -9.02 3.04
C ILE A 38 6.16 -8.37 4.19
N ALA A 39 5.19 -7.51 3.88
CA ALA A 39 4.33 -6.89 4.86
C ALA A 39 3.42 -7.95 5.48
N ASP A 40 3.29 -7.95 6.81
CA ASP A 40 2.23 -8.67 7.54
C ASP A 40 0.88 -8.08 7.14
N THR A 41 0.39 -8.47 5.98
CA THR A 41 -0.94 -8.19 5.49
C THR A 41 -1.72 -9.49 5.54
N ASP A 42 -2.95 -9.45 6.05
CA ASP A 42 -3.89 -10.56 5.91
C ASP A 42 -4.37 -10.75 4.45
N ASP A 43 -3.79 -10.01 3.50
CA ASP A 43 -4.08 -10.13 2.07
C ASP A 43 -3.25 -11.29 1.47
N PRO A 44 -3.89 -12.41 1.08
CA PRO A 44 -3.20 -13.55 0.49
C PRO A 44 -2.60 -13.26 -0.89
N PHE A 45 -2.89 -12.10 -1.46
CA PHE A 45 -2.40 -11.66 -2.77
C PHE A 45 -1.37 -10.53 -2.69
N ALA A 46 -0.91 -10.18 -1.49
CA ALA A 46 0.08 -9.14 -1.31
C ALA A 46 1.40 -9.49 -2.00
N GLY A 47 1.92 -8.56 -2.81
CA GLY A 47 3.13 -8.76 -3.61
C GLY A 47 2.94 -9.51 -4.94
N LEU A 48 1.73 -9.96 -5.26
CA LEU A 48 1.42 -10.58 -6.56
C LEU A 48 0.82 -9.57 -7.55
N THR A 49 1.08 -9.76 -8.84
CA THR A 49 0.37 -9.03 -9.90
C THR A 49 -1.09 -9.49 -9.92
N GLN A 50 -2.00 -8.64 -9.44
CA GLN A 50 -3.43 -8.93 -9.44
C GLN A 50 -4.06 -8.54 -10.79
N ILE A 51 -4.73 -9.50 -11.44
CA ILE A 51 -5.53 -9.25 -12.64
C ILE A 51 -7.01 -9.38 -12.23
N VAL A 52 -7.76 -8.28 -12.32
CA VAL A 52 -9.20 -8.29 -12.09
C VAL A 52 -9.93 -8.53 -13.41
N VAL A 53 -10.53 -9.71 -13.56
CA VAL A 53 -11.35 -10.05 -14.72
C VAL A 53 -12.82 -9.84 -14.39
N VAL A 54 -13.44 -8.85 -15.03
CA VAL A 54 -14.88 -8.60 -14.88
C VAL A 54 -15.64 -9.22 -16.04
N GLN A 55 -16.31 -10.34 -15.76
CA GLN A 55 -17.15 -11.02 -16.75
C GLN A 55 -18.48 -10.28 -16.96
N ASN A 56 -18.96 -10.28 -18.20
CA ASN A 56 -20.25 -9.74 -18.62
C ASN A 56 -20.46 -8.27 -18.22
N TRP A 57 -19.40 -7.45 -18.37
CA TRP A 57 -19.42 -6.06 -17.92
C TRP A 57 -20.54 -5.25 -18.60
N PHE A 58 -20.75 -5.43 -19.91
CA PHE A 58 -21.78 -4.71 -20.65
C PHE A 58 -23.20 -5.08 -20.19
N GLU A 59 -23.44 -6.35 -19.88
CA GLU A 59 -24.73 -6.84 -19.37
C GLU A 59 -25.02 -6.23 -18.01
N LYS A 60 -24.02 -6.25 -17.12
CA LYS A 60 -24.12 -5.63 -15.80
C LYS A 60 -24.31 -4.12 -15.88
N LEU A 61 -23.65 -3.46 -16.82
CA LEU A 61 -23.79 -2.02 -17.04
C LEU A 61 -25.21 -1.68 -17.52
N LYS A 62 -25.70 -2.38 -18.54
CA LYS A 62 -27.08 -2.20 -19.06
C LYS A 62 -28.14 -2.41 -17.98
N ALA A 63 -27.95 -3.39 -17.09
CA ALA A 63 -28.88 -3.65 -15.98
C ALA A 63 -28.87 -2.54 -14.90
N ARG A 64 -27.82 -1.73 -14.82
CA ARG A 64 -27.65 -0.71 -13.78
C ARG A 64 -27.92 0.72 -14.27
N VAL A 65 -27.96 0.93 -15.58
CA VAL A 65 -28.16 2.26 -16.15
C VAL A 65 -29.62 2.37 -16.65
N PRO A 66 -30.37 3.39 -16.23
CA PRO A 66 -31.69 3.68 -16.80
C PRO A 66 -31.57 3.95 -18.30
N VAL A 67 -32.39 3.27 -19.09
CA VAL A 67 -32.47 3.48 -20.54
C VAL A 67 -33.54 4.55 -20.83
N PRO A 68 -33.26 5.53 -21.71
CA PRO A 68 -34.25 6.51 -22.16
C PRO A 68 -35.45 5.90 -22.87
#